data_AF-Q1RRE7-F1
#
_entry.id   AF-Q1RRE7-F1
#
_cell.length_a   1.000
_cell.length_b   1.000
_cell.length_c   1.000
_cell.angle_alpha   90.00
_cell.angle_beta   90.00
_cell.angle_gamma   90.00
#
_symmetry.space_group_name_H-M   'P 1'
#
loop_
_entity.id
_entity.type
_entity.pdbx_description
1 polymer ?
#
loop_
_entity_poly.entity_id
_entity_poly.type
_entity_poly.pdbx_seq_one_letter_code
_entity_poly.pdbx_strand_id
1 'polypeptide(L)'
;MWHRLHPAELHARLKEGASLALDSVDELHPPIARLCEAIERELHTRVQANLYASWSATEGFGIHWDDHDTVIVQLDGAKRWRIYGTTRPYPLYRDIEDPGEAPTEPVADLVLWPGDVLYVPRGVWHAVSADQGTRSLHVTCGLQTHTATDLMAWVSEQLLTHEDWRRDLPLLAASDVQADAVDGMRKRLAELLDHPGLLARYRAATDGQAVGRMVPSLPYIDTVPVDGGLRVRLTTARAVLEVGEDTVTLCAAGTVYEFAPEAEAVLRPLVDGRTVDLATLADTAGLALEDVAALLQELVAGQAATVGSLL
;
A
#
# COMPACT_ATOMS: atom_id res chain seq x y z
N MET A 1 10.05 24.86 19.83
CA MET A 1 10.46 24.61 18.43
C MET A 1 11.44 23.44 18.43
N TRP A 2 10.98 22.25 18.83
CA TRP A 2 11.84 21.09 19.14
C TRP A 2 12.01 20.11 17.98
N HIS A 3 11.36 20.37 16.83
CA HIS A 3 11.38 19.54 15.63
C HIS A 3 11.89 20.31 14.41
N ARG A 4 12.97 21.08 14.55
CA ARG A 4 13.56 21.82 13.43
C ARG A 4 14.89 21.18 13.07
N LEU A 5 15.07 20.83 11.80
CA LEU A 5 16.35 20.38 11.27
C LEU A 5 17.42 21.47 11.50
N HIS A 6 18.56 21.11 12.09
CA HIS A 6 19.72 21.97 12.24
C HIS A 6 20.74 21.67 11.12
N PRO A 7 20.83 22.50 10.06
CA PRO A 7 21.59 22.12 8.86
C PRO A 7 23.08 21.90 9.13
N ALA A 8 23.68 22.71 10.00
CA ALA A 8 25.10 22.56 10.36
C ALA A 8 25.38 21.23 11.08
N GLU A 9 24.48 20.80 11.97
CA GLU A 9 24.61 19.52 12.68
C GLU A 9 24.37 18.35 11.73
N LEU A 10 23.36 18.42 10.87
CA LEU A 10 23.13 17.43 9.82
C LEU A 10 24.40 17.28 8.95
N HIS A 11 24.96 18.38 8.46
CA HIS A 11 26.16 18.35 7.62
C HIS A 11 27.36 17.73 8.36
N ALA A 12 27.53 18.01 9.65
CA ALA A 12 28.57 17.40 10.46
C ALA A 12 28.39 15.86 10.51
N ARG A 13 27.17 15.37 10.76
CA ARG A 13 26.87 13.93 10.76
C ARG A 13 27.09 13.26 9.41
N LEU A 14 26.64 13.90 8.32
CA LEU A 14 26.87 13.37 6.97
C LEU A 14 28.37 13.31 6.63
N LYS A 15 29.15 14.30 7.07
CA LYS A 15 30.62 14.31 6.92
C LYS A 15 31.30 13.22 7.75
N GLU A 16 30.75 12.88 8.90
CA GLU A 16 31.20 11.76 9.75
C GLU A 16 30.84 10.37 9.18
N GLY A 17 30.09 10.32 8.06
CA GLY A 17 29.75 9.09 7.36
C GLY A 17 28.32 8.61 7.57
N ALA A 18 27.48 9.39 8.25
CA ALA A 18 26.06 9.06 8.38
C ALA A 18 25.35 9.03 7.01
N SER A 19 24.32 8.18 6.91
CA SER A 19 23.37 8.20 5.80
C SER A 19 22.11 8.96 6.19
N LEU A 20 21.45 9.59 5.22
CA LEU A 20 20.15 10.22 5.39
C LEU A 20 19.07 9.24 4.93
N ALA A 21 18.07 9.01 5.79
CA ALA A 21 16.83 8.33 5.45
C ALA A 21 15.67 9.33 5.59
N LEU A 22 14.79 9.35 4.60
CA LEU A 22 13.52 10.07 4.64
C LEU A 22 12.40 9.07 4.41
N ASP A 23 11.65 8.81 5.48
CA ASP A 23 10.58 7.83 5.47
C ASP A 23 9.31 8.39 4.79
N SER A 24 8.50 7.50 4.21
CA SER A 24 7.23 7.83 3.56
C SER A 24 7.32 9.01 2.60
N VAL A 25 8.38 9.06 1.79
CA VAL A 25 8.61 10.15 0.83
C VAL A 25 7.50 10.21 -0.22
N ASP A 26 6.77 9.11 -0.44
CA ASP A 26 5.58 9.07 -1.29
C ASP A 26 4.43 9.92 -0.76
N GLU A 27 4.35 10.20 0.54
CA GLU A 27 3.35 11.13 1.11
C GLU A 27 3.72 12.60 0.88
N LEU A 28 4.98 12.88 0.57
CA LEU A 28 5.52 14.24 0.45
C LEU A 28 5.83 14.64 -1.00
N HIS A 29 6.12 13.69 -1.88
CA HIS A 29 6.63 13.93 -3.22
C HIS A 29 5.72 13.31 -4.30
N PRO A 30 4.89 14.09 -5.00
CA PRO A 30 3.85 13.56 -5.89
C PRO A 30 4.34 12.62 -7.01
N PRO A 31 5.50 12.83 -7.64
CA PRO A 31 6.05 11.84 -8.58
C PRO A 31 6.33 10.46 -7.95
N ILE A 32 6.78 10.41 -6.69
CA ILE A 32 7.02 9.13 -6.00
C ILE A 32 5.68 8.52 -5.56
N ALA A 33 4.73 9.34 -5.10
CA ALA A 33 3.36 8.90 -4.85
C ALA A 33 2.78 8.14 -6.05
N ARG A 34 2.88 8.72 -7.26
CA ARG A 34 2.39 8.10 -8.49
C ARG A 34 3.12 6.81 -8.86
N LEU A 35 4.43 6.72 -8.58
CA LEU A 35 5.19 5.48 -8.76
C LEU A 35 4.63 4.39 -7.84
N CYS A 36 4.45 4.69 -6.55
CA CYS A 36 3.88 3.74 -5.60
C CYS A 36 2.47 3.32 -6.03
N GLU A 37 1.57 4.27 -6.29
CA GLU A 37 0.20 4.00 -6.74
C GLU A 37 0.16 3.13 -8.01
N ALA A 38 1.12 3.27 -8.94
CA ALA A 38 1.21 2.42 -10.12
C ALA A 38 1.61 0.98 -9.77
N ILE A 39 2.56 0.79 -8.85
CA ILE A 39 2.93 -0.54 -8.37
C ILE A 39 1.78 -1.16 -7.58
N GLU A 40 1.08 -0.38 -6.75
CA GLU A 40 -0.10 -0.85 -5.99
C GLU A 40 -1.23 -1.33 -6.89
N ARG A 41 -1.49 -0.64 -8.02
CA ARG A 41 -2.49 -1.04 -9.01
C ARG A 41 -2.18 -2.38 -9.66
N GLU A 42 -0.91 -2.62 -9.99
CA GLU A 42 -0.50 -3.86 -10.66
C GLU A 42 -0.43 -5.04 -9.68
N LEU A 43 0.11 -4.80 -8.48
CA LEU A 43 0.41 -5.87 -7.53
C LEU A 43 -0.68 -6.08 -6.47
N HIS A 44 -1.69 -5.21 -6.42
CA HIS A 44 -2.77 -5.26 -5.44
C HIS A 44 -2.29 -5.33 -3.99
N THR A 45 -1.17 -4.67 -3.69
CA THR A 45 -0.61 -4.55 -2.35
C THR A 45 -0.38 -3.09 -1.99
N ARG A 46 -0.17 -2.80 -0.70
CA ARG A 46 0.29 -1.48 -0.27
C ARG A 46 1.78 -1.34 -0.61
N VAL A 47 2.15 -0.19 -1.14
CA VAL A 47 3.54 0.19 -1.37
C VAL A 47 3.83 1.44 -0.55
N GLN A 48 5.02 1.53 0.03
CA GLN A 48 5.47 2.72 0.75
C GLN A 48 6.91 3.00 0.36
N ALA A 49 7.27 4.26 0.10
CA ALA A 49 8.61 4.58 -0.38
C ALA A 49 9.43 5.33 0.66
N ASN A 50 10.68 4.91 0.81
CA ASN A 50 11.71 5.63 1.57
C ASN A 50 12.78 6.15 0.60
N LEU A 51 13.38 7.29 0.93
CA LEU A 51 14.51 7.85 0.20
C LEU A 51 15.78 7.73 1.04
N TYR A 52 16.84 7.19 0.45
CA TYR A 52 18.13 7.02 1.12
C TYR A 52 19.23 7.76 0.36
N ALA A 53 19.98 8.59 1.08
CA ALA A 53 21.14 9.30 0.56
C ALA A 53 22.40 9.03 1.40
N SER A 54 23.54 8.85 0.74
CA SER A 54 24.82 8.59 1.40
C SER A 54 25.98 9.23 0.63
N TRP A 55 26.98 9.74 1.34
CA TRP A 55 28.13 10.45 0.74
C TRP A 55 29.46 9.73 0.92
N SER A 56 29.49 8.61 1.65
CA SER A 56 30.70 7.88 1.98
C SER A 56 30.51 6.38 1.80
N ALA A 57 31.63 5.64 1.73
CA ALA A 57 31.65 4.18 1.67
C ALA A 57 31.29 3.49 2.99
N THR A 58 30.97 4.25 4.04
CA THR A 58 30.46 3.72 5.31
C THR A 58 29.05 3.16 5.11
N GLU A 59 28.82 1.94 5.59
CA GLU A 59 27.50 1.31 5.58
C GLU A 59 26.58 1.99 6.60
N GLY A 60 25.35 2.32 6.19
CA GLY A 60 24.40 3.01 7.07
C GLY A 60 23.75 2.08 8.11
N PHE A 61 23.50 0.82 7.73
CA PHE A 61 22.67 -0.12 8.50
C PHE A 61 23.35 -1.48 8.74
N GLY A 62 24.58 -1.68 8.26
CA GLY A 62 25.26 -2.99 8.30
C GLY A 62 24.57 -4.06 7.45
N ILE A 63 24.94 -5.33 7.67
CA ILE A 63 24.31 -6.49 7.01
C ILE A 63 22.99 -6.81 7.71
N HIS A 64 21.87 -6.70 6.98
CA HIS A 64 20.51 -6.92 7.49
C HIS A 64 19.60 -7.47 6.38
N TRP A 65 18.38 -7.89 6.73
CA TRP A 65 17.32 -8.18 5.77
C TRP A 65 16.04 -7.45 6.16
N ASP A 66 15.16 -7.24 5.18
CA ASP A 66 13.83 -6.64 5.38
C ASP A 66 12.74 -7.71 5.47
N ASP A 67 11.71 -7.43 6.27
CA ASP A 67 10.51 -8.27 6.43
C ASP A 67 9.46 -8.05 5.32
N HIS A 68 9.80 -7.25 4.33
CA HIS A 68 8.98 -6.90 3.19
C HIS A 68 9.83 -6.88 1.93
N ASP A 69 9.14 -7.08 0.81
CA ASP A 69 9.78 -7.13 -0.49
C ASP A 69 10.13 -5.70 -0.93
N THR A 70 11.31 -5.47 -1.51
CA THR A 70 11.74 -4.11 -1.88
C THR A 70 12.09 -3.99 -3.35
N VAL A 71 11.64 -2.89 -3.97
CA VAL A 71 12.05 -2.45 -5.31
C VAL A 71 12.82 -1.16 -5.17
N ILE A 72 14.11 -1.21 -5.46
CA ILE A 72 15.05 -0.10 -5.36
C ILE A 72 15.25 0.52 -6.74
N VAL A 73 15.12 1.84 -6.82
CA VAL A 73 15.43 2.62 -8.02
C VAL A 73 16.54 3.61 -7.69
N GLN A 74 17.69 3.46 -8.35
CA GLN A 74 18.83 4.36 -8.15
C GLN A 74 18.58 5.67 -8.92
N LEU A 75 18.71 6.81 -8.24
CA LEU A 75 18.34 8.13 -8.75
C LEU A 75 19.56 9.02 -9.04
N ASP A 76 20.59 8.97 -8.22
CA ASP A 76 21.81 9.77 -8.39
C ASP A 76 23.05 9.04 -7.89
N GLY A 77 24.17 9.24 -8.58
CA GLY A 77 25.47 8.63 -8.26
C GLY A 77 25.42 7.10 -8.18
N ALA A 78 26.20 6.49 -7.29
CA ALA A 78 26.43 5.04 -7.29
C ALA A 78 26.30 4.40 -5.90
N LYS A 79 25.60 3.26 -5.84
CA LYS A 79 25.44 2.46 -4.62
C LYS A 79 25.95 1.04 -4.86
N ARG A 80 26.87 0.57 -4.01
CA ARG A 80 27.25 -0.85 -3.98
C ARG A 80 26.26 -1.62 -3.13
N TRP A 81 25.80 -2.75 -3.66
CA TRP A 81 24.92 -3.71 -3.01
C TRP A 81 25.65 -5.04 -2.90
N ARG A 82 25.83 -5.52 -1.67
CA ARG A 82 26.27 -6.89 -1.39
C ARG A 82 25.07 -7.69 -0.91
N ILE A 83 24.82 -8.82 -1.55
CA ILE A 83 23.69 -9.72 -1.27
C ILE A 83 24.27 -11.01 -0.72
N TYR A 84 23.73 -11.51 0.40
CA TYR A 84 24.28 -12.63 1.18
C TYR A 84 23.35 -13.85 1.23
N GLY A 85 22.22 -13.81 0.54
CA GLY A 85 21.24 -14.90 0.51
C GLY A 85 20.25 -14.85 1.69
N THR A 86 19.55 -15.95 1.94
CA THR A 86 18.44 -16.01 2.90
C THR A 86 18.72 -17.04 3.99
N THR A 87 18.64 -16.64 5.26
CA THR A 87 18.66 -17.57 6.41
C THR A 87 17.25 -17.87 6.91
N ARG A 88 16.34 -16.90 6.76
CA ARG A 88 14.95 -16.97 7.16
C ARG A 88 14.05 -16.73 5.94
N PRO A 89 13.38 -17.76 5.38
CA PRO A 89 12.51 -17.57 4.23
C PRO A 89 11.20 -16.91 4.67
N TYR A 90 10.75 -15.92 3.89
CA TYR A 90 9.47 -15.22 4.06
C TYR A 90 9.22 -14.63 5.47
N PRO A 91 10.19 -13.91 6.07
CA PRO A 91 9.98 -13.30 7.38
C PRO A 91 8.84 -12.29 7.35
N LEU A 92 8.31 -11.98 8.53
CA LEU A 92 7.20 -11.03 8.70
C LEU A 92 7.54 -9.97 9.75
N TYR A 93 6.89 -8.82 9.73
CA TYR A 93 7.14 -7.75 10.72
C TYR A 93 6.93 -8.19 12.17
N ARG A 94 5.98 -9.11 12.39
CA ARG A 94 5.71 -9.70 13.72
C ARG A 94 6.35 -11.06 13.88
N ASP A 95 7.47 -11.31 13.21
CA ASP A 95 8.19 -12.54 13.40
C ASP A 95 8.64 -12.69 14.85
N ILE A 96 8.49 -13.89 15.40
CA ILE A 96 8.76 -14.18 16.81
C ILE A 96 10.09 -14.90 17.02
N GLU A 97 10.76 -15.27 15.94
CA GLU A 97 12.03 -15.97 15.96
C GLU A 97 13.19 -15.02 15.61
N ASP A 98 14.33 -15.28 16.22
CA ASP A 98 15.57 -14.54 16.00
C ASP A 98 15.99 -14.62 14.50
N PRO A 99 16.38 -13.50 13.86
CA PRO A 99 16.93 -13.49 12.49
C PRO A 99 18.14 -14.41 12.30
N GLY A 100 18.84 -14.77 13.39
CA GLY A 100 20.07 -15.54 13.37
C GLY A 100 21.28 -14.71 12.95
N GLU A 101 22.41 -15.38 12.77
CA GLU A 101 23.66 -14.72 12.37
C GLU A 101 23.66 -14.38 10.88
N ALA A 102 24.14 -13.18 10.55
CA ALA A 102 24.31 -12.75 9.17
C ALA A 102 25.36 -13.62 8.45
N PRO A 103 25.10 -14.05 7.19
CA PRO A 103 26.12 -14.74 6.41
C PRO A 103 27.31 -13.83 6.14
N THR A 104 28.52 -14.40 6.07
CA THR A 104 29.75 -13.64 5.92
C THR A 104 30.15 -13.39 4.46
N GLU A 105 29.75 -14.28 3.55
CA GLU A 105 30.16 -14.25 2.14
C GLU A 105 29.00 -13.81 1.25
N PRO A 106 29.16 -12.75 0.42
CA PRO A 106 28.11 -12.31 -0.48
C PRO A 106 27.99 -13.27 -1.67
N VAL A 107 26.75 -13.64 -2.00
CA VAL A 107 26.39 -14.36 -3.23
C VAL A 107 26.37 -13.45 -4.46
N ALA A 108 26.24 -12.13 -4.26
CA ALA A 108 26.39 -11.13 -5.31
C ALA A 108 26.98 -9.82 -4.75
N ASP A 109 27.79 -9.14 -5.55
CA ASP A 109 28.33 -7.80 -5.27
C ASP A 109 28.22 -6.97 -6.56
N LEU A 110 27.35 -5.95 -6.53
CA LEU A 110 26.98 -5.16 -7.70
C LEU A 110 26.94 -3.67 -7.37
N VAL A 111 27.09 -2.82 -8.39
CA VAL A 111 27.00 -1.37 -8.27
C VAL A 111 25.85 -0.87 -9.13
N LEU A 112 24.88 -0.20 -8.52
CA LEU A 112 23.76 0.44 -9.21
C LEU A 112 24.11 1.87 -9.61
N TRP A 113 23.71 2.25 -10.82
CA TRP A 113 23.81 3.57 -11.42
C TRP A 113 22.42 4.18 -11.65
N PRO A 114 22.31 5.51 -11.88
CA PRO A 114 21.01 6.14 -12.05
C PRO A 114 20.20 5.50 -13.19
N GLY A 115 18.96 5.11 -12.88
CA GLY A 115 18.08 4.38 -13.79
C GLY A 115 18.07 2.86 -13.59
N ASP A 116 19.05 2.30 -12.88
CA ASP A 116 19.04 0.88 -12.53
C ASP A 116 17.97 0.59 -11.48
N VAL A 117 17.39 -0.61 -11.60
CA VAL A 117 16.37 -1.13 -10.69
C VAL A 117 16.83 -2.46 -10.12
N LEU A 118 16.73 -2.62 -8.80
CA LEU A 118 17.04 -3.86 -8.10
C LEU A 118 15.82 -4.28 -7.29
N TYR A 119 15.38 -5.53 -7.46
CA TYR A 119 14.40 -6.14 -6.58
C TYR A 119 15.13 -7.02 -5.56
N VAL A 120 14.85 -6.82 -4.27
CA VAL A 120 15.37 -7.63 -3.17
C VAL A 120 14.19 -8.27 -2.44
N PRO A 121 14.03 -9.60 -2.54
CA PRO A 121 13.01 -10.31 -1.79
C PRO A 121 13.21 -10.18 -0.29
N ARG A 122 12.11 -10.21 0.47
CA ARG A 122 12.19 -10.21 1.94
C ARG A 122 13.00 -11.40 2.48
N GLY A 123 13.72 -11.17 3.58
CA GLY A 123 14.62 -12.16 4.20
C GLY A 123 15.95 -12.37 3.47
N VAL A 124 16.21 -11.62 2.39
CA VAL A 124 17.53 -11.62 1.73
C VAL A 124 18.44 -10.63 2.45
N TRP A 125 19.49 -11.16 3.06
CA TRP A 125 20.53 -10.38 3.71
C TRP A 125 21.28 -9.53 2.68
N HIS A 126 21.46 -8.25 3.00
CA HIS A 126 22.16 -7.31 2.17
C HIS A 126 22.87 -6.22 2.99
N ALA A 127 23.89 -5.63 2.39
CA ALA A 127 24.58 -4.46 2.91
C ALA A 127 24.86 -3.47 1.78
N VAL A 128 24.75 -2.18 2.11
CA VAL A 128 24.79 -1.12 1.11
C VAL A 128 25.65 0.07 1.55
N SER A 129 26.45 0.58 0.63
CA SER A 129 27.25 1.80 0.82
C SER A 129 27.28 2.65 -0.46
N ALA A 130 27.53 3.95 -0.32
CA ALA A 130 27.88 4.73 -1.51
C ALA A 130 29.24 4.27 -2.02
N ASP A 131 29.42 4.26 -3.33
CA ASP A 131 30.61 3.69 -3.94
C ASP A 131 31.14 4.57 -5.08
N GLN A 132 32.24 4.14 -5.70
CA GLN A 132 32.81 4.76 -6.90
C GLN A 132 33.23 6.23 -6.69
N GLY A 133 33.55 6.60 -5.45
CA GLY A 133 33.97 7.95 -5.09
C GLY A 133 32.89 9.02 -5.28
N THR A 134 31.63 8.63 -5.35
CA THR A 134 30.50 9.55 -5.51
C THR A 134 29.46 9.34 -4.41
N ARG A 135 28.56 10.30 -4.27
CA ARG A 135 27.37 10.16 -3.42
C ARG A 135 26.39 9.16 -4.05
N SER A 136 25.37 8.77 -3.30
CA SER A 136 24.27 7.95 -3.78
C SER A 136 22.95 8.55 -3.33
N LEU A 137 21.93 8.44 -4.18
CA LEU A 137 20.53 8.64 -3.85
C LEU A 137 19.71 7.52 -4.50
N HIS A 138 18.89 6.83 -3.72
CA HIS A 138 17.91 5.88 -4.25
C HIS A 138 16.58 6.00 -3.52
N VAL A 139 15.52 5.60 -4.20
CA VAL A 139 14.22 5.35 -3.59
C VAL A 139 14.03 3.84 -3.45
N THR A 140 13.55 3.42 -2.28
CA THR A 140 13.18 2.03 -2.01
C THR A 140 11.67 1.99 -1.84
N CYS A 141 10.99 1.30 -2.74
CA CYS A 141 9.57 0.99 -2.63
C CYS A 141 9.43 -0.34 -1.87
N GLY A 142 8.96 -0.30 -0.63
CA GLY A 142 8.61 -1.47 0.16
C GLY A 142 7.21 -1.95 -0.19
N LEU A 143 7.07 -3.24 -0.49
CA LEU A 143 5.84 -3.91 -0.85
C LEU A 143 5.36 -4.71 0.35
N GLN A 144 4.17 -4.37 0.85
CA GLN A 144 3.51 -5.19 1.86
C GLN A 144 3.16 -6.56 1.26
N THR A 145 3.13 -7.59 2.09
CA THR A 145 2.88 -8.95 1.62
C THR A 145 1.49 -9.39 2.02
N HIS A 146 0.89 -10.26 1.20
CA HIS A 146 -0.34 -10.96 1.54
C HIS A 146 0.02 -12.40 1.90
N THR A 147 -0.32 -12.80 3.12
CA THR A 147 0.03 -14.11 3.66
C THR A 147 -1.19 -14.97 3.91
N ALA A 148 -0.98 -16.27 4.11
CA ALA A 148 -2.05 -17.15 4.59
C ALA A 148 -2.62 -16.68 5.94
N THR A 149 -1.81 -16.07 6.80
CA THR A 149 -2.27 -15.51 8.07
C THR A 149 -3.19 -14.30 7.87
N ASP A 150 -2.92 -13.43 6.88
CA ASP A 150 -3.81 -12.31 6.56
C ASP A 150 -5.13 -12.80 5.97
N LEU A 151 -5.07 -13.80 5.07
CA LEU A 151 -6.26 -14.45 4.53
C LEU A 151 -7.10 -15.06 5.66
N MET A 152 -6.48 -15.78 6.60
CA MET A 152 -7.17 -16.39 7.72
C MET A 152 -7.78 -15.36 8.67
N ALA A 153 -7.12 -14.22 8.89
CA ALA A 153 -7.69 -13.12 9.65
C ALA A 153 -8.98 -12.62 8.98
N TRP A 154 -8.95 -12.37 7.67
CA TRP A 154 -10.13 -11.97 6.91
C TRP A 154 -11.22 -13.05 6.88
N VAL A 155 -10.87 -14.33 6.69
CA VAL A 155 -11.82 -15.46 6.76
C VAL A 155 -12.51 -15.51 8.12
N SER A 156 -11.77 -15.22 9.20
CA SER A 156 -12.35 -15.20 10.55
C SER A 156 -13.41 -14.09 10.71
N GLU A 157 -13.25 -12.95 10.06
CA GLU A 157 -14.27 -11.90 10.00
C GLU A 157 -15.50 -12.37 9.22
N GLN A 158 -15.33 -13.10 8.10
CA GLN A 158 -16.46 -13.62 7.32
C GLN A 158 -17.32 -14.60 8.12
N LEU A 159 -16.70 -15.35 9.04
CA LEU A 159 -17.38 -16.32 9.89
C LEU A 159 -18.39 -15.68 10.85
N LEU A 160 -18.26 -14.39 11.16
CA LEU A 160 -19.19 -13.66 12.04
C LEU A 160 -20.63 -13.62 11.48
N THR A 161 -20.80 -13.82 10.18
CA THR A 161 -22.12 -13.91 9.56
C THR A 161 -22.88 -15.19 9.95
N HIS A 162 -22.18 -16.21 10.47
CA HIS A 162 -22.77 -17.49 10.86
C HIS A 162 -23.02 -17.52 12.38
N GLU A 163 -24.25 -17.88 12.78
CA GLU A 163 -24.64 -17.93 14.20
C GLU A 163 -23.75 -18.88 15.02
N ASP A 164 -23.43 -20.06 14.48
CA ASP A 164 -22.63 -21.07 15.19
C ASP A 164 -21.21 -20.59 15.54
N TRP A 165 -20.69 -19.60 14.83
CA TRP A 165 -19.39 -18.96 15.11
C TRP A 165 -19.49 -17.76 16.06
N ARG A 166 -20.72 -17.32 16.37
CA ARG A 166 -21.02 -16.29 17.36
C ARG A 166 -21.49 -16.85 18.70
N ARG A 167 -21.81 -18.16 18.77
CA ARG A 167 -22.22 -18.84 20.00
C ARG A 167 -21.05 -19.02 20.96
N ASP A 168 -21.34 -19.02 22.25
CA ASP A 168 -20.36 -19.32 23.29
C ASP A 168 -19.80 -20.74 23.13
N LEU A 169 -18.48 -20.88 23.33
CA LEU A 169 -17.84 -22.19 23.33
C LEU A 169 -18.30 -23.02 24.55
N PRO A 170 -18.60 -24.32 24.38
CA PRO A 170 -19.07 -25.18 25.47
C PRO A 170 -17.91 -25.68 26.35
N LEU A 171 -17.10 -24.76 26.92
CA LEU A 171 -15.83 -25.03 27.62
C LEU A 171 -15.96 -25.99 28.81
N LEU A 172 -17.15 -26.10 29.41
CA LEU A 172 -17.44 -26.94 30.57
C LEU A 172 -18.28 -28.18 30.23
N ALA A 173 -18.65 -28.38 28.96
CA ALA A 173 -19.44 -29.52 28.54
C ALA A 173 -18.62 -30.81 28.50
N ALA A 174 -19.30 -31.94 28.34
CA ALA A 174 -18.65 -33.24 28.11
C ALA A 174 -17.81 -33.21 26.80
N SER A 175 -16.79 -34.05 26.76
CA SER A 175 -15.79 -34.04 25.67
C SER A 175 -16.38 -34.35 24.29
N ASP A 176 -17.45 -35.15 24.22
CA ASP A 176 -18.21 -35.43 23.00
C ASP A 176 -18.90 -34.17 22.47
N VAL A 177 -19.54 -33.40 23.34
CA VAL A 177 -20.16 -32.11 22.99
C VAL A 177 -19.11 -31.09 22.52
N GLN A 178 -17.96 -31.02 23.18
CA GLN A 178 -16.85 -30.16 22.75
C GLN A 178 -16.32 -30.58 21.37
N ALA A 179 -16.17 -31.88 21.14
CA ALA A 179 -15.71 -32.41 19.85
C ALA A 179 -16.71 -32.12 18.72
N ASP A 180 -18.01 -32.29 18.98
CA ASP A 180 -19.07 -31.97 18.01
C ASP A 180 -19.08 -30.47 17.65
N ALA A 181 -18.87 -29.59 18.64
CA ALA A 181 -18.76 -28.15 18.39
C ALA A 181 -17.54 -27.81 17.50
N VAL A 182 -16.38 -28.41 17.78
CA VAL A 182 -15.17 -28.24 16.97
C VAL A 182 -15.35 -28.80 15.56
N ASP A 183 -16.03 -29.92 15.41
CA ASP A 183 -16.32 -30.50 14.10
C ASP A 183 -17.24 -29.61 13.26
N GLY A 184 -18.25 -29.01 13.89
CA GLY A 184 -19.13 -28.01 13.25
C GLY A 184 -18.34 -26.79 12.76
N MET A 185 -17.46 -26.24 13.59
CA MET A 185 -16.57 -25.14 13.21
C MET A 185 -15.66 -25.55 12.04
N ARG A 186 -14.99 -26.70 12.14
CA ARG A 186 -14.11 -27.24 11.08
C ARG A 186 -14.84 -27.36 9.73
N LYS A 187 -16.05 -27.92 9.71
CA LYS A 187 -16.87 -28.04 8.49
C LYS A 187 -17.18 -26.67 7.87
N ARG A 188 -17.62 -25.71 8.68
CA ARG A 188 -17.93 -24.35 8.21
C ARG A 188 -16.69 -23.64 7.67
N LEU A 189 -15.55 -23.76 8.35
CA LEU A 189 -14.30 -23.20 7.87
C LEU A 189 -13.89 -23.84 6.53
N ALA A 190 -13.98 -25.16 6.41
CA ALA A 190 -13.70 -25.87 5.16
C ALA A 190 -14.61 -25.40 4.02
N GLU A 191 -15.91 -25.24 4.26
CA GLU A 191 -16.85 -24.72 3.26
C GLU A 191 -16.48 -23.32 2.74
N LEU A 192 -15.99 -22.42 3.61
CA LEU A 192 -15.49 -21.11 3.18
C LEU A 192 -14.19 -21.22 2.38
N LEU A 193 -13.26 -22.07 2.84
CA LEU A 193 -11.98 -22.28 2.17
C LEU A 193 -12.12 -22.94 0.80
N ASP A 194 -13.17 -23.76 0.61
CA ASP A 194 -13.50 -24.43 -0.65
C ASP A 194 -14.17 -23.50 -1.68
N HIS A 195 -14.50 -22.25 -1.31
CA HIS A 195 -15.12 -21.31 -2.22
C HIS A 195 -14.16 -20.97 -3.39
N PRO A 196 -14.52 -21.24 -4.65
CA PRO A 196 -13.59 -21.12 -5.79
C PRO A 196 -13.09 -19.69 -6.03
N GLY A 197 -13.88 -18.69 -5.64
CA GLY A 197 -13.51 -17.26 -5.69
C GLY A 197 -12.88 -16.68 -4.43
N LEU A 198 -12.45 -17.51 -3.46
CA LEU A 198 -11.98 -17.03 -2.14
C LEU A 198 -10.90 -15.95 -2.25
N LEU A 199 -9.83 -16.22 -3.01
CA LEU A 199 -8.72 -15.28 -3.16
C LEU A 199 -9.13 -13.99 -3.89
N ALA A 200 -10.05 -14.08 -4.86
CA ALA A 200 -10.57 -12.91 -5.55
C ALA A 200 -11.40 -12.02 -4.61
N ARG A 201 -12.23 -12.63 -3.75
CA ARG A 201 -13.00 -11.92 -2.71
C ARG A 201 -12.09 -11.29 -1.66
N TYR A 202 -11.09 -12.03 -1.20
CA TYR A 202 -10.08 -11.51 -0.28
C TYR A 202 -9.37 -10.28 -0.88
N ARG A 203 -8.87 -10.40 -2.12
CA ARG A 203 -8.24 -9.27 -2.83
C ARG A 203 -9.16 -8.06 -2.93
N ALA A 204 -10.40 -8.26 -3.40
CA ALA A 204 -11.36 -7.17 -3.54
C ALA A 204 -11.68 -6.49 -2.19
N ALA A 205 -11.80 -7.27 -1.13
CA ALA A 205 -12.01 -6.74 0.23
C ALA A 205 -10.79 -5.92 0.71
N THR A 206 -9.57 -6.44 0.54
CA THR A 206 -8.35 -5.72 0.95
C THR A 206 -8.10 -4.46 0.13
N ASP A 207 -8.46 -4.49 -1.15
CA ASP A 207 -8.34 -3.36 -2.07
C ASP A 207 -9.35 -2.27 -1.73
N GLY A 208 -10.62 -2.64 -1.53
CA GLY A 208 -11.66 -1.70 -1.10
C GLY A 208 -11.37 -1.02 0.25
N GLN A 209 -10.62 -1.69 1.14
CA GLN A 209 -10.16 -1.14 2.42
C GLN A 209 -8.88 -0.29 2.32
N ALA A 210 -8.21 -0.26 1.16
CA ALA A 210 -6.98 0.49 0.99
C ALA A 210 -7.23 1.99 1.06
N VAL A 211 -6.71 2.64 2.11
CA VAL A 211 -6.85 4.09 2.34
C VAL A 211 -6.03 4.96 1.38
N GLY A 212 -4.98 4.40 0.77
CA GLY A 212 -4.11 5.12 -0.16
C GLY A 212 -3.36 6.31 0.46
N ARG A 213 -3.26 7.41 -0.29
CA ARG A 213 -2.60 8.66 0.10
C ARG A 213 -3.64 9.77 0.18
N MET A 214 -4.12 10.03 1.38
CA MET A 214 -5.14 11.07 1.63
C MET A 214 -4.56 12.46 1.37
N VAL A 215 -5.31 13.27 0.63
CA VAL A 215 -4.96 14.66 0.33
C VAL A 215 -6.20 15.52 0.60
N PRO A 216 -6.07 16.67 1.29
CA PRO A 216 -7.22 17.53 1.55
C PRO A 216 -7.60 18.34 0.31
N SER A 217 -8.90 18.54 0.10
CA SER A 217 -9.46 19.32 -1.00
C SER A 217 -9.39 20.86 -0.78
N LEU A 218 -8.36 21.38 -0.13
CA LEU A 218 -8.25 22.82 0.16
C LEU A 218 -8.17 23.66 -1.14
N PRO A 219 -8.83 24.84 -1.19
CA PRO A 219 -9.52 25.54 -0.10
C PRO A 219 -11.01 25.16 0.07
N TYR A 220 -11.49 24.12 -0.60
CA TYR A 220 -12.90 23.72 -0.61
C TYR A 220 -13.23 22.91 0.65
N ILE A 221 -13.74 23.60 1.67
CA ILE A 221 -14.00 23.00 3.00
C ILE A 221 -15.45 22.56 3.23
N ASP A 222 -16.41 23.23 2.59
CA ASP A 222 -17.84 22.98 2.83
C ASP A 222 -18.42 22.04 1.78
N THR A 223 -18.20 22.36 0.50
CA THR A 223 -18.73 21.61 -0.64
C THR A 223 -17.74 21.61 -1.81
N VAL A 224 -17.80 20.58 -2.65
CA VAL A 224 -17.15 20.55 -3.96
C VAL A 224 -17.85 21.60 -4.85
N PRO A 225 -17.13 22.62 -5.36
CA PRO A 225 -17.72 23.61 -6.23
C PRO A 225 -18.19 23.01 -7.55
N VAL A 226 -19.29 23.54 -8.08
CA VAL A 226 -19.75 23.28 -9.45
C VAL A 226 -18.88 24.09 -10.42
N ASP A 227 -17.65 23.62 -10.62
CA ASP A 227 -16.63 24.23 -11.49
C ASP A 227 -16.07 23.17 -12.44
N GLY A 228 -16.33 23.34 -13.73
CA GLY A 228 -15.90 22.39 -14.77
C GLY A 228 -14.39 22.25 -14.89
N GLY A 229 -13.61 23.25 -14.48
CA GLY A 229 -12.14 23.22 -14.51
C GLY A 229 -11.51 22.57 -13.27
N LEU A 230 -12.31 22.28 -12.24
CA LEU A 230 -11.84 21.61 -11.04
C LEU A 230 -11.45 20.17 -11.38
N ARG A 231 -10.29 19.72 -10.89
CA ARG A 231 -9.83 18.34 -11.10
C ARG A 231 -10.13 17.48 -9.91
N VAL A 232 -10.30 16.19 -10.17
CA VAL A 232 -10.52 15.14 -9.18
C VAL A 232 -9.67 13.92 -9.47
N ARG A 233 -9.25 13.24 -8.41
CA ARG A 233 -8.67 11.89 -8.44
C ARG A 233 -9.11 11.10 -7.21
N LEU A 234 -9.02 9.77 -7.26
CA LEU A 234 -9.12 8.95 -6.05
C LEU A 234 -7.87 9.11 -5.19
N THR A 235 -8.05 9.01 -3.87
CA THR A 235 -6.97 8.99 -2.89
C THR A 235 -6.30 7.62 -2.79
N THR A 236 -7.03 6.57 -3.20
CA THR A 236 -6.54 5.20 -3.26
C THR A 236 -6.33 4.74 -4.69
N ALA A 237 -5.26 3.97 -4.90
CA ALA A 237 -4.95 3.35 -6.19
C ALA A 237 -5.69 2.03 -6.41
N ARG A 238 -6.32 1.48 -5.36
CA ARG A 238 -6.90 0.13 -5.35
C ARG A 238 -8.41 0.13 -5.15
N ALA A 239 -9.10 1.18 -5.58
CA ALA A 239 -10.55 1.19 -5.54
C ALA A 239 -11.14 0.06 -6.39
N VAL A 240 -12.22 -0.56 -5.91
CA VAL A 240 -12.92 -1.63 -6.61
C VAL A 240 -14.26 -1.10 -7.10
N LEU A 241 -14.54 -1.26 -8.39
CA LEU A 241 -15.79 -0.85 -9.01
C LEU A 241 -16.53 -2.07 -9.55
N GLU A 242 -17.68 -2.37 -8.95
CA GLU A 242 -18.58 -3.43 -9.37
C GLU A 242 -19.81 -2.81 -10.06
N VAL A 243 -20.16 -3.34 -11.23
CA VAL A 243 -21.28 -2.83 -12.04
C VAL A 243 -22.35 -3.92 -12.08
N GLY A 244 -23.48 -3.65 -11.42
CA GLY A 244 -24.68 -4.48 -11.46
C GLY A 244 -25.68 -4.00 -12.51
N GLU A 245 -26.83 -4.66 -12.59
CA GLU A 245 -27.90 -4.28 -13.53
C GLU A 245 -28.57 -2.96 -13.13
N ASP A 246 -28.84 -2.76 -11.82
CA ASP A 246 -29.58 -1.61 -11.29
C ASP A 246 -28.72 -0.66 -10.46
N THR A 247 -27.51 -1.06 -10.08
CA THR A 247 -26.63 -0.30 -9.17
C THR A 247 -25.16 -0.44 -9.56
N VAL A 248 -24.38 0.59 -9.25
CA VAL A 248 -22.92 0.59 -9.33
C VAL A 248 -22.36 0.76 -7.93
N THR A 249 -21.47 -0.14 -7.53
CA THR A 249 -20.86 -0.15 -6.21
C THR A 249 -19.38 0.21 -6.32
N LEU A 250 -18.97 1.27 -5.62
CA LEU A 250 -17.56 1.62 -5.44
C LEU A 250 -17.14 1.27 -4.01
N CYS A 251 -16.09 0.47 -3.88
CA CYS A 251 -15.39 0.27 -2.61
C CYS A 251 -14.06 1.01 -2.67
N ALA A 252 -13.90 2.06 -1.87
CA ALA A 252 -12.71 2.89 -1.85
C ALA A 252 -12.44 3.46 -0.45
N ALA A 253 -11.18 3.47 -0.03
CA ALA A 253 -10.74 4.01 1.24
C ALA A 253 -11.51 3.47 2.47
N GLY A 254 -11.93 2.20 2.42
CA GLY A 254 -12.69 1.56 3.51
C GLY A 254 -14.19 1.85 3.52
N THR A 255 -14.69 2.60 2.55
CA THR A 255 -16.12 2.93 2.41
C THR A 255 -16.70 2.23 1.19
N VAL A 256 -17.94 1.77 1.33
CA VAL A 256 -18.76 1.22 0.23
C VAL A 256 -19.79 2.28 -0.15
N TYR A 257 -19.82 2.64 -1.42
CA TYR A 257 -20.76 3.60 -2.00
C TYR A 257 -21.63 2.89 -3.03
N GLU A 258 -22.93 3.13 -2.98
CA GLU A 258 -23.88 2.63 -3.96
C GLU A 258 -24.46 3.81 -4.74
N PHE A 259 -24.37 3.73 -6.07
CA PHE A 259 -24.85 4.75 -6.98
C PHE A 259 -25.79 4.15 -8.03
N ALA A 260 -26.53 5.02 -8.72
CA ALA A 260 -27.27 4.66 -9.92
C ALA A 260 -26.31 4.26 -11.07
N PRO A 261 -26.75 3.46 -12.05
CA PRO A 261 -25.89 2.96 -13.13
C PRO A 261 -25.13 4.03 -13.92
N GLU A 262 -25.72 5.22 -14.06
CA GLU A 262 -25.13 6.36 -14.77
C GLU A 262 -23.81 6.84 -14.15
N ALA A 263 -23.61 6.57 -12.85
CA ALA A 263 -22.38 6.91 -12.15
C ALA A 263 -21.15 6.13 -12.65
N GLU A 264 -21.33 4.98 -13.31
CA GLU A 264 -20.21 4.18 -13.82
C GLU A 264 -19.29 5.02 -14.71
N ALA A 265 -19.88 5.82 -15.60
CA ALA A 265 -19.13 6.64 -16.56
C ALA A 265 -18.29 7.75 -15.87
N VAL A 266 -18.72 8.22 -14.69
CA VAL A 266 -17.97 9.15 -13.84
C VAL A 266 -16.85 8.43 -13.08
N LEU A 267 -17.14 7.24 -12.54
CA LEU A 267 -16.25 6.52 -11.63
C LEU A 267 -15.13 5.77 -12.36
N ARG A 268 -15.41 5.19 -13.53
CA ARG A 268 -14.45 4.36 -14.28
C ARG A 268 -13.13 5.08 -14.53
N PRO A 269 -13.09 6.33 -15.04
CA PRO A 269 -11.83 7.05 -15.21
C PRO A 269 -11.00 7.22 -13.93
N LEU A 270 -11.68 7.43 -12.81
CA LEU A 270 -11.03 7.67 -11.53
C LEU A 270 -10.43 6.37 -10.97
N VAL A 271 -11.15 5.25 -11.13
CA VAL A 271 -10.68 3.90 -10.77
C VAL A 271 -9.50 3.46 -11.65
N ASP A 272 -9.47 3.88 -12.91
CA ASP A 272 -8.31 3.69 -13.81
C ASP A 272 -7.07 4.51 -13.37
N GLY A 273 -7.17 5.28 -12.29
CA GLY A 273 -6.09 6.11 -11.76
C GLY A 273 -5.89 7.44 -12.50
N ARG A 274 -6.87 7.91 -13.27
CA ARG A 274 -6.78 9.19 -13.98
C ARG A 274 -7.17 10.35 -13.06
N THR A 275 -6.44 11.46 -13.18
CA THR A 275 -6.89 12.78 -12.71
C THR A 275 -7.67 13.43 -13.84
N VAL A 276 -8.92 13.79 -13.60
CA VAL A 276 -9.85 14.29 -14.64
C VAL A 276 -10.56 15.55 -14.13
N ASP A 277 -10.86 16.49 -15.02
CA ASP A 277 -11.69 17.64 -14.68
C ASP A 277 -13.20 17.32 -14.68
N LEU A 278 -13.96 18.05 -13.87
CA LEU A 278 -15.38 17.80 -13.66
C LEU A 278 -16.20 17.95 -14.96
N ALA A 279 -15.83 18.88 -15.85
CA ALA A 279 -16.51 19.04 -17.13
C ALA A 279 -16.37 17.79 -18.00
N THR A 280 -15.15 17.25 -18.11
CA THR A 280 -14.89 16.02 -18.86
C THR A 280 -15.66 14.83 -18.29
N LEU A 281 -15.78 14.72 -16.96
CA LEU A 281 -16.59 13.68 -16.32
C LEU A 281 -18.09 13.83 -16.63
N ALA A 282 -18.60 15.05 -16.53
CA ALA A 282 -20.00 15.37 -16.85
C ALA A 282 -20.33 15.03 -18.32
N ASP A 283 -19.48 15.48 -19.25
CA ASP A 283 -19.63 15.21 -20.68
C ASP A 283 -19.56 13.70 -20.99
N THR A 284 -18.64 12.97 -20.35
CA THR A 284 -18.47 11.52 -20.56
C THR A 284 -19.69 10.75 -20.06
N ALA A 285 -20.27 11.16 -18.93
CA ALA A 285 -21.42 10.51 -18.32
C ALA A 285 -22.76 10.99 -18.88
N GLY A 286 -22.79 12.10 -19.62
CA GLY A 286 -24.03 12.76 -20.04
C GLY A 286 -24.84 13.30 -18.85
N LEU A 287 -24.16 13.66 -17.76
CA LEU A 287 -24.77 14.17 -16.52
C LEU A 287 -24.60 15.69 -16.41
N ALA A 288 -25.44 16.33 -15.60
CA ALA A 288 -25.25 17.72 -15.25
C ALA A 288 -24.00 17.88 -14.36
N LEU A 289 -23.34 19.03 -14.46
CA LEU A 289 -22.13 19.30 -13.68
C LEU A 289 -22.43 19.30 -12.17
N GLU A 290 -23.63 19.72 -11.79
CA GLU A 290 -24.16 19.69 -10.43
C GLU A 290 -24.26 18.26 -9.88
N ASP A 291 -24.71 17.31 -10.70
CA ASP A 291 -24.85 15.91 -10.30
C ASP A 291 -23.48 15.26 -10.11
N VAL A 292 -22.51 15.58 -10.98
CA VAL A 292 -21.12 15.13 -10.82
C VAL A 292 -20.51 15.72 -9.55
N ALA A 293 -20.68 17.02 -9.29
CA ALA A 293 -20.17 17.65 -8.09
C ALA A 293 -20.78 17.04 -6.81
N ALA A 294 -22.08 16.73 -6.82
CA ALA A 294 -22.75 16.07 -5.70
C ALA A 294 -22.24 14.64 -5.47
N LEU A 295 -22.03 13.86 -6.53
CA LEU A 295 -21.40 12.54 -6.42
C LEU A 295 -20.00 12.64 -5.81
N LEU A 296 -19.17 13.57 -6.32
CA LEU A 296 -17.82 13.77 -5.81
C LEU A 296 -17.79 14.27 -4.38
N GLN A 297 -18.80 15.02 -3.94
CA GLN A 297 -18.94 15.45 -2.55
C GLN A 297 -19.02 14.24 -1.60
N GLU A 298 -19.78 13.21 -1.95
CA GLU A 298 -19.88 11.98 -1.15
C GLU A 298 -18.52 11.26 -1.08
N LEU A 299 -17.79 11.19 -2.19
CA LEU A 299 -16.46 10.58 -2.24
C LEU A 299 -15.43 11.37 -1.42
N VAL A 300 -15.46 12.71 -1.48
CA VAL A 300 -14.58 13.57 -0.68
C VAL A 300 -14.92 13.44 0.82
N ALA A 301 -16.21 13.41 1.16
CA ALA A 301 -16.66 13.25 2.55
C ALA A 301 -16.21 11.91 3.15
N GLY A 302 -16.26 10.82 2.37
CA GLY A 302 -15.73 9.52 2.77
C GLY A 302 -14.25 9.30 2.45
N GLN A 303 -13.49 10.36 2.17
CA GLN A 303 -12.02 10.34 1.98
C GLN A 303 -11.53 9.58 0.73
N ALA A 304 -12.44 9.07 -0.11
CA ALA A 304 -12.12 8.28 -1.30
C ALA A 304 -11.62 9.13 -2.47
N ALA A 305 -11.94 10.43 -2.51
CA ALA A 305 -11.51 11.35 -3.55
C ALA A 305 -10.98 12.66 -2.98
N THR A 306 -10.16 13.35 -3.77
CA THR A 306 -9.69 14.72 -3.52
C THR A 306 -9.93 15.56 -4.77
N VAL A 307 -10.30 16.83 -4.55
CA VAL A 307 -10.45 17.82 -5.62
C VAL A 307 -9.46 18.97 -5.45
N GLY A 308 -9.05 19.58 -6.56
CA GLY A 308 -8.10 20.69 -6.55
C GLY A 308 -7.74 21.21 -7.93
N SER A 309 -7.42 22.49 -8.04
CA SER A 309 -7.04 23.13 -9.32
C SER A 309 -5.61 22.81 -9.77
N LEU A 310 -4.75 22.32 -8.86
CA LEU A 310 -3.34 21.99 -9.11
C LEU A 310 -3.04 20.48 -9.03
N LEU A 311 -4.09 19.65 -9.06
CA LEU A 311 -3.95 18.19 -9.12
C LEU A 311 -3.38 17.70 -10.47
#